data_AF-A0A5B0VK45-F1
#
_entry.id   AF-A0A5B0VK45-F1
#
_cell.length_a   1.000
_cell.length_b   1.000
_cell.length_c   1.000
_cell.angle_alpha   90.00
_cell.angle_beta   90.00
_cell.angle_gamma   90.00
#
_symmetry.space_group_name_H-M   'P 1'
#
loop_
_entity.id
_entity.type
_entity.pdbx_description
1 polymer ?
#
loop_
_entity_poly.entity_id
_entity_poly.type
_entity_poly.pdbx_seq_one_letter_code
_entity_poly.pdbx_strand_id
1 'polypeptide(L)'
;MKYLIIPGLAKSGTTYLFDQLSQNEEYFTPTMRKEVNYFCQGDDILQYNSQYPSLSEEKWHVDASPAYMESYVDEFTRMKSAFNGEIAKFIVCLREPFSRAYSHYLHDLKRHVVHFDFNAFMTLSHNIKSIDSFQKYFIPRKPQIEYLIKLFGRENVLGFDLGTKREKWRHTTELEDFLSISGKIHFDSGKVSNPGGWIPRIFYDRKRSLEVYDRGEVYALPPGTLLIKNGTDSMLLKDFPESMADKLIKSSQYWSMEFIPDELGDMSGAIWDDYLESMELLGLEVKKPQPEKAYTAHEPNLSPTIKERLEKISSVENDLSHIWTTRSDKAAFNAVADKMADRHFAGGAVNRIRRSDSPLETALETVNRFDYLPQAEASLVVECLRQKNFNLLLQGRVLSPVNNRFLSEDRVKSLVMPIIKGGEISVEKLRTLAHHVGLSYAGRLTTPSIPVSMKKGEEVCISVDIENLTNKNWLPYDGGKLNVSYHWYDSTGAVCIFDGLRTPIDEEVMLGQPLRISNVKIKAPELPGAYTLEITMVREGVSWLERKGFISEKKELRVSS
;
A
#
# COMPACT_ATOMS: atom_id res chain seq x y z
N MET A 1 45.49 12.50 10.36
CA MET A 1 44.45 11.55 9.94
C MET A 1 43.62 12.08 8.77
N LYS A 2 43.05 11.15 7.99
CA LYS A 2 42.17 11.44 6.85
C LYS A 2 40.80 10.82 7.11
N TYR A 3 39.73 11.59 7.03
CA TYR A 3 38.35 11.14 7.28
C TYR A 3 37.51 11.31 6.03
N LEU A 4 36.78 10.25 5.65
CA LEU A 4 35.82 10.25 4.56
C LEU A 4 34.43 10.02 5.13
N ILE A 5 33.63 11.07 5.14
CA ILE A 5 32.29 11.07 5.75
C ILE A 5 31.23 10.96 4.66
N ILE A 6 30.27 10.08 4.86
CA ILE A 6 29.09 9.90 4.02
C ILE A 6 27.88 10.30 4.86
N PRO A 7 27.58 11.60 4.96
CA PRO A 7 26.69 12.14 5.99
C PRO A 7 25.21 11.96 5.65
N GLY A 8 24.88 11.46 4.45
CA GLY A 8 23.52 11.31 4.00
C GLY A 8 23.39 11.32 2.49
N LEU A 9 22.19 11.15 1.95
CA LEU A 9 20.94 10.96 2.70
C LEU A 9 20.57 9.49 2.88
N ALA A 10 19.73 9.21 3.88
CA ALA A 10 19.13 7.89 4.04
C ALA A 10 18.37 7.51 2.77
N LYS A 11 18.54 6.25 2.37
CA LYS A 11 17.99 5.66 1.13
C LYS A 11 18.51 6.26 -0.19
N SER A 12 19.66 6.93 -0.15
CA SER A 12 20.35 7.45 -1.34
C SER A 12 21.64 6.70 -1.68
N GLY A 13 21.89 5.52 -1.11
CA GLY A 13 23.05 4.69 -1.46
C GLY A 13 24.21 4.69 -0.47
N THR A 14 24.04 5.29 0.72
CA THR A 14 25.09 5.33 1.75
C THR A 14 25.56 3.96 2.21
N THR A 15 24.66 2.98 2.35
CA THR A 15 25.04 1.58 2.66
C THR A 15 25.84 0.94 1.54
N TYR A 16 25.43 1.18 0.28
CA TYR A 16 26.18 0.69 -0.87
C TYR A 16 27.61 1.24 -0.84
N LEU A 17 27.79 2.56 -0.72
CA LEU A 17 29.13 3.14 -0.68
C LEU A 17 29.95 2.62 0.50
N PHE A 18 29.38 2.56 1.70
CA PHE A 18 30.09 2.02 2.87
C PHE A 18 30.58 0.59 2.62
N ASP A 19 29.73 -0.29 2.09
CA ASP A 19 30.09 -1.68 1.79
C ASP A 19 31.21 -1.76 0.73
N GLN A 20 31.14 -0.94 -0.31
CA GLN A 20 32.11 -0.94 -1.41
C GLN A 20 33.47 -0.41 -0.93
N LEU A 21 33.49 0.69 -0.19
CA LEU A 21 34.74 1.24 0.36
C LEU A 21 35.36 0.28 1.39
N SER A 22 34.54 -0.40 2.20
CA SER A 22 35.00 -1.38 3.18
C SER A 22 35.70 -2.59 2.54
N GLN A 23 35.39 -2.92 1.28
CA GLN A 23 36.05 -3.99 0.54
C GLN A 23 37.45 -3.59 0.02
N ASN A 24 37.80 -2.31 0.06
CA ASN A 24 39.07 -1.76 -0.41
C ASN A 24 39.98 -1.43 0.78
N GLU A 25 40.26 -2.44 1.63
CA GLU A 25 40.98 -2.29 2.90
C GLU A 25 42.40 -1.69 2.76
N GLU A 26 42.99 -1.74 1.57
CA GLU A 26 44.27 -1.10 1.28
C GLU A 26 44.21 0.44 1.39
N TYR A 27 43.06 1.05 1.07
CA TYR A 27 42.88 2.51 1.12
C TYR A 27 42.01 2.98 2.27
N PHE A 28 41.17 2.12 2.83
CA PHE A 28 40.11 2.52 3.76
C PHE A 28 40.14 1.74 5.09
N THR A 29 39.81 2.45 6.16
CA THR A 29 39.49 1.88 7.47
C THR A 29 38.06 2.29 7.85
N PRO A 30 37.05 1.44 7.62
CA PRO A 30 35.67 1.77 7.99
C PRO A 30 35.48 1.75 9.51
N THR A 31 34.47 2.48 9.99
CA THR A 31 34.00 2.34 11.37
C THR A 31 33.58 0.89 11.66
N MET A 32 33.71 0.45 12.91
CA MET A 32 33.36 -0.93 13.33
C MET A 32 31.88 -1.28 13.06
N ARG A 33 31.01 -0.27 13.03
CA ARG A 33 29.62 -0.39 12.60
C ARG A 33 29.29 0.77 11.65
N LYS A 34 28.38 0.54 10.72
CA LYS A 34 27.77 1.63 9.95
C LYS A 34 26.83 2.44 10.87
N GLU A 35 26.63 3.72 10.56
CA GLU A 35 25.71 4.60 11.28
C GLU A 35 26.09 4.76 12.76
N VAL A 36 27.36 5.12 13.00
CA VAL A 36 27.85 5.43 14.36
C VAL A 36 27.14 6.65 14.94
N ASN A 37 26.67 7.56 14.07
CA ASN A 37 25.88 8.75 14.42
C ASN A 37 26.53 9.60 15.53
N TYR A 38 27.87 9.56 15.63
CA TYR A 38 28.60 10.16 16.74
C TYR A 38 28.36 11.68 16.78
N PHE A 39 28.54 12.36 15.65
CA PHE A 39 28.39 13.80 15.56
C PHE A 39 26.95 14.31 15.65
N CYS A 40 25.94 13.44 15.79
CA CYS A 40 24.60 13.86 16.17
C CYS A 40 24.56 14.43 17.59
N GLN A 41 25.49 14.05 18.47
CA GLN A 41 25.55 14.52 19.86
C GLN A 41 26.97 14.81 20.35
N GLY A 42 27.99 14.13 19.82
CA GLY A 42 29.40 14.28 20.22
C GLY A 42 30.18 15.25 19.34
N ASP A 43 31.28 15.77 19.88
CA ASP A 43 32.20 16.71 19.23
C ASP A 43 33.68 16.45 19.57
N ASP A 44 33.98 15.42 20.34
CA ASP A 44 35.36 15.04 20.71
C ASP A 44 35.98 14.05 19.70
N ILE A 45 37.17 14.36 19.20
CA ILE A 45 37.83 13.54 18.17
C ILE A 45 38.37 12.21 18.71
N LEU A 46 38.76 12.13 19.99
CA LEU A 46 39.31 10.89 20.57
C LEU A 46 38.21 9.85 20.75
N GLN A 47 37.04 10.28 21.23
CA GLN A 47 35.84 9.44 21.30
C GLN A 47 35.36 9.05 19.90
N TYR A 48 35.41 9.96 18.92
CA TYR A 48 35.09 9.61 17.54
C TYR A 48 36.04 8.55 16.99
N ASN A 49 37.34 8.69 17.25
CA ASN A 49 38.36 7.74 16.81
C ASN A 49 38.18 6.34 17.39
N SER A 50 37.57 6.22 18.57
CA SER A 50 37.22 4.92 19.17
C SER A 50 36.17 4.12 18.36
N GLN A 51 35.53 4.74 17.37
CA GLN A 51 34.57 4.04 16.49
C GLN A 51 35.26 3.20 15.40
N TYR A 52 36.56 3.35 15.21
CA TYR A 52 37.35 2.62 14.22
C TYR A 52 38.09 1.45 14.87
N PRO A 53 38.30 0.32 14.14
CA PRO A 53 39.07 -0.81 14.67
C PRO A 53 40.56 -0.47 14.88
N SER A 54 41.07 0.48 14.10
CA SER A 54 42.44 0.98 14.17
C SER A 54 42.53 2.35 13.49
N LEU A 55 43.57 3.13 13.77
CA LEU A 55 43.85 4.38 13.07
C LEU A 55 45.10 4.26 12.20
N SER A 56 45.10 4.93 11.05
CA SER A 56 46.25 4.99 10.13
C SER A 56 46.29 6.30 9.35
N GLU A 57 47.44 6.97 9.30
CA GLU A 57 47.60 8.19 8.48
C GLU A 57 47.60 7.92 6.98
N GLU A 58 47.91 6.68 6.59
CA GLU A 58 47.99 6.27 5.19
C GLU A 58 46.59 6.10 4.58
N LYS A 59 45.63 5.62 5.39
CA LYS A 59 44.27 5.25 4.96
C LYS A 59 43.23 6.34 5.26
N TRP A 60 42.14 6.29 4.51
CA TRP A 60 40.94 7.09 4.76
C TRP A 60 40.02 6.38 5.76
N HIS A 61 39.65 7.06 6.83
CA HIS A 61 38.74 6.54 7.85
C HIS A 61 37.30 6.81 7.43
N VAL A 62 36.53 5.76 7.15
CA VAL A 62 35.20 5.88 6.52
C VAL A 62 34.09 5.80 7.56
N ASP A 63 33.24 6.82 7.61
CA ASP A 63 31.99 6.82 8.39
C ASP A 63 30.82 7.14 7.46
N ALA A 64 29.83 6.24 7.43
CA ALA A 64 28.57 6.46 6.75
C ALA A 64 27.41 6.52 7.74
N SER A 65 27.03 7.73 8.12
CA SER A 65 25.97 8.02 9.09
C SER A 65 24.99 9.02 8.48
N PRO A 66 23.90 8.55 7.83
CA PRO A 66 22.95 9.40 7.15
C PRO A 66 22.23 10.42 8.05
N ALA A 67 22.18 10.16 9.35
CA ALA A 67 21.59 11.04 10.35
C ALA A 67 22.29 12.42 10.42
N TYR A 68 23.55 12.52 9.96
CA TYR A 68 24.27 13.80 9.92
C TYR A 68 23.65 14.85 8.98
N MET A 69 22.77 14.43 8.07
CA MET A 69 21.99 15.31 7.19
C MET A 69 20.47 15.21 7.43
N GLU A 70 20.04 14.60 8.54
CA GLU A 70 18.62 14.54 8.91
C GLU A 70 18.21 15.63 9.91
N SER A 71 19.17 16.37 10.45
CA SER A 71 18.97 17.47 11.39
C SER A 71 19.49 18.79 10.82
N TYR A 72 19.07 19.90 11.43
CA TYR A 72 19.51 21.23 11.04
C TYR A 72 20.80 21.62 11.81
N VAL A 73 21.90 21.58 11.07
CA VAL A 73 23.12 22.41 11.20
C VAL A 73 24.18 21.97 12.22
N ASP A 74 23.84 21.51 13.42
CA ASP A 74 24.84 21.38 14.49
C ASP A 74 25.92 20.29 14.24
N GLU A 75 25.60 19.25 13.48
CA GLU A 75 26.50 18.11 13.23
C GLU A 75 27.77 18.54 12.50
N PHE A 76 27.64 19.34 11.44
CA PHE A 76 28.79 19.80 10.67
C PHE A 76 29.64 20.81 11.43
N THR A 77 29.03 21.60 12.33
CA THR A 77 29.79 22.48 13.25
C THR A 77 30.63 21.65 14.21
N ARG A 78 30.04 20.61 14.82
CA ARG A 78 30.76 19.68 15.72
C ARG A 78 31.90 18.97 14.99
N MET A 79 31.66 18.49 13.77
CA MET A 79 32.71 17.92 12.92
C MET A 79 33.83 18.92 12.64
N LYS A 80 33.48 20.17 12.31
CA LYS A 80 34.49 21.21 12.00
C LYS A 80 35.38 21.50 13.20
N SER A 81 34.80 21.51 14.40
CA SER A 81 35.52 21.64 15.66
C SER A 81 36.44 20.43 15.90
N ALA A 82 35.90 19.22 15.78
CA ALA A 82 36.62 17.97 16.07
C ALA A 82 37.78 17.70 15.10
N PHE A 83 37.57 17.95 13.80
CA PHE A 83 38.57 17.72 12.75
C PHE A 83 39.59 18.86 12.61
N ASN A 84 39.73 19.73 13.60
CA ASN A 84 40.67 20.84 13.52
C ASN A 84 42.12 20.34 13.31
N GLY A 85 42.70 20.65 12.15
CA GLY A 85 44.04 20.19 11.73
C GLY A 85 44.04 18.84 10.98
N GLU A 86 42.89 18.18 10.85
CA GLU A 86 42.71 16.92 10.15
C GLU A 86 42.13 17.11 8.75
N ILE A 87 42.35 16.13 7.87
CA ILE A 87 41.76 16.16 6.52
C ILE A 87 40.39 15.49 6.57
N ALA A 88 39.32 16.23 6.27
CA ALA A 88 37.96 15.71 6.18
C ALA A 88 37.38 15.94 4.78
N LYS A 89 36.92 14.87 4.14
CA LYS A 89 36.21 14.90 2.85
C LYS A 89 34.85 14.24 2.97
N PHE A 90 33.91 14.67 2.14
CA PHE A 90 32.50 14.29 2.23
C PHE A 90 32.01 13.74 0.90
N ILE A 91 31.23 12.66 0.95
CA ILE A 91 30.46 12.17 -0.20
C ILE A 91 28.97 12.31 0.13
N VAL A 92 28.31 13.30 -0.47
CA VAL A 92 26.87 13.53 -0.31
C VAL A 92 26.11 12.68 -1.31
N CYS A 93 25.34 11.74 -0.79
CA CYS A 93 24.51 10.82 -1.57
C CYS A 93 23.12 11.42 -1.83
N LEU A 94 22.80 11.66 -3.09
CA LEU A 94 21.50 12.08 -3.56
C LEU A 94 20.76 10.95 -4.28
N ARG A 95 19.44 11.10 -4.25
CA ARG A 95 18.45 10.33 -5.00
C ARG A 95 17.26 11.24 -5.25
N GLU A 96 16.61 11.02 -6.38
CA GLU A 96 15.32 11.64 -6.73
C GLU A 96 14.40 11.66 -5.48
N PRO A 97 13.85 12.85 -5.13
CA PRO A 97 13.32 13.09 -3.80
C PRO A 97 12.10 12.26 -3.44
N PHE A 98 11.20 12.01 -4.38
CA PHE A 98 9.96 11.26 -4.14
C PHE A 98 10.23 9.77 -3.97
N SER A 99 11.04 9.18 -4.84
CA SER A 99 11.52 7.80 -4.77
C SER A 99 12.33 7.57 -3.50
N ARG A 100 13.18 8.53 -3.09
CA ARG A 100 13.91 8.45 -1.81
C ARG A 100 12.96 8.50 -0.62
N ALA A 101 12.03 9.46 -0.58
CA ALA A 101 11.05 9.60 0.50
C ALA A 101 10.20 8.34 0.66
N TYR A 102 9.64 7.84 -0.45
CA TYR A 102 8.86 6.61 -0.45
C TYR A 102 9.70 5.40 -0.03
N SER A 103 10.94 5.31 -0.50
CA SER A 103 11.86 4.25 -0.08
C SER A 103 12.25 4.32 1.40
N HIS A 104 12.28 5.50 2.01
CA HIS A 104 12.55 5.69 3.44
C HIS A 104 11.35 5.27 4.26
N TYR A 105 10.17 5.75 3.89
CA TYR A 105 8.90 5.32 4.47
C TYR A 105 8.75 3.79 4.52
N LEU A 106 8.96 3.10 3.39
CA LEU A 106 8.87 1.63 3.34
C LEU A 106 9.93 0.93 4.21
N HIS A 107 11.13 1.51 4.28
CA HIS A 107 12.21 0.96 5.10
C HIS A 107 11.90 1.06 6.61
N ASP A 108 11.32 2.18 7.05
CA ASP A 108 10.94 2.38 8.44
C ASP A 108 9.79 1.46 8.82
N LEU A 109 8.77 1.32 7.96
CA LEU A 109 7.72 0.32 8.14
C LEU A 109 8.30 -1.09 8.31
N LYS A 110 9.22 -1.48 7.41
CA LYS A 110 9.90 -2.78 7.45
C LYS A 110 10.60 -3.01 8.78
N ARG A 111 11.28 -2.01 9.35
CA ARG A 111 12.04 -2.15 10.60
C ARG A 111 11.15 -2.09 11.82
N HIS A 112 10.20 -1.17 11.88
CA HIS A 112 9.35 -0.98 13.06
C HIS A 112 8.36 -2.13 13.27
N VAL A 113 7.87 -2.77 12.19
CA VAL A 113 6.94 -3.90 12.32
C VAL A 113 7.62 -5.14 12.94
N VAL A 114 8.95 -5.24 12.88
CA VAL A 114 9.72 -6.40 13.39
C VAL A 114 10.56 -6.10 14.64
N HIS A 115 10.70 -4.83 15.04
CA HIS A 115 11.54 -4.42 16.16
C HIS A 115 10.76 -3.77 17.31
N PHE A 116 11.33 -3.87 18.51
CA PHE A 116 10.74 -3.65 19.85
C PHE A 116 10.32 -2.21 20.22
N ASP A 117 9.93 -1.37 19.26
CA ASP A 117 9.13 -0.17 19.56
C ASP A 117 7.66 -0.36 19.15
N PHE A 118 7.18 -1.57 19.41
CA PHE A 118 5.86 -2.06 19.07
C PHE A 118 4.74 -1.13 19.58
N ASN A 119 4.93 -0.54 20.78
CA ASN A 119 3.95 0.34 21.39
C ASN A 119 3.88 1.71 20.72
N ALA A 120 5.00 2.38 20.44
CA ALA A 120 4.99 3.66 19.72
C ALA A 120 4.54 3.48 18.26
N PHE A 121 4.96 2.37 17.65
CA PHE A 121 4.56 2.01 16.28
C PHE A 121 3.04 1.77 16.14
N MET A 122 2.42 1.11 17.13
CA MET A 122 0.96 0.88 17.15
C MET A 122 0.14 2.14 17.41
N THR A 123 0.74 3.22 17.94
CA THR A 123 0.03 4.47 18.25
C THR A 123 0.05 5.50 17.13
N LEU A 124 0.95 5.36 16.16
CA LEU A 124 1.09 6.31 15.05
C LEU A 124 0.45 5.75 13.78
N SER A 125 -0.39 6.55 13.13
CA SER A 125 -0.89 6.25 11.78
C SER A 125 0.25 6.43 10.77
N HIS A 126 0.94 5.33 10.45
CA HIS A 126 2.06 5.33 9.52
C HIS A 126 1.57 5.47 8.08
N ASN A 127 1.35 6.72 7.68
CA ASN A 127 0.94 7.10 6.33
C ASN A 127 1.99 8.07 5.79
N ILE A 128 2.45 7.87 4.55
CA ILE A 128 3.44 8.79 3.96
C ILE A 128 2.93 10.23 3.85
N LYS A 129 1.60 10.42 3.87
CA LYS A 129 0.91 11.70 3.81
C LYS A 129 0.62 12.33 5.19
N SER A 130 1.15 11.76 6.27
CA SER A 130 1.04 12.37 7.60
C SER A 130 2.05 13.51 7.79
N ILE A 131 1.75 14.44 8.69
CA ILE A 131 2.66 15.55 9.07
C ILE A 131 4.04 15.01 9.50
N ASP A 132 4.07 13.95 10.33
CA ASP A 132 5.32 13.34 10.79
C ASP A 132 6.17 12.81 9.62
N SER A 133 5.53 12.12 8.68
CA SER A 133 6.16 11.67 7.43
C SER A 133 6.68 12.84 6.58
N PHE A 134 5.96 13.96 6.52
CA PHE A 134 6.42 15.14 5.80
C PHE A 134 7.68 15.73 6.42
N GLN A 135 7.68 15.93 7.75
CA GLN A 135 8.82 16.46 8.49
C GLN A 135 10.05 15.55 8.38
N LYS A 136 9.85 14.23 8.36
CA LYS A 136 10.95 13.26 8.30
C LYS A 136 11.48 13.02 6.88
N TYR A 137 10.59 12.87 5.90
CA TYR A 137 10.96 12.39 4.58
C TYR A 137 11.07 13.49 3.53
N PHE A 138 10.75 14.76 3.80
CA PHE A 138 10.81 15.83 2.80
C PHE A 138 11.67 17.01 3.25
N ILE A 139 12.75 16.71 3.97
CA ILE A 139 13.71 17.71 4.46
C ILE A 139 14.44 18.37 3.26
N PRO A 140 14.46 19.72 3.18
CA PRO A 140 15.26 20.48 2.22
C PRO A 140 16.75 20.18 2.33
N ARG A 141 17.41 19.97 1.19
CA ARG A 141 18.77 19.46 1.12
C ARG A 141 19.77 20.55 0.80
N LYS A 142 19.38 21.51 -0.04
CA LYS A 142 20.26 22.58 -0.48
C LYS A 142 20.86 23.35 0.72
N PRO A 143 20.08 23.79 1.73
CA PRO A 143 20.65 24.55 2.84
C PRO A 143 21.73 23.78 3.62
N GLN A 144 21.57 22.47 3.77
CA GLN A 144 22.56 21.63 4.46
C GLN A 144 23.83 21.45 3.62
N ILE A 145 23.69 21.27 2.31
CA ILE A 145 24.83 21.14 1.38
C ILE A 145 25.61 22.47 1.32
N GLU A 146 24.91 23.60 1.24
CA GLU A 146 25.53 24.94 1.30
C GLU A 146 26.28 25.13 2.60
N TYR A 147 25.70 24.72 3.73
CA TYR A 147 26.35 24.81 5.03
C TYR A 147 27.60 23.94 5.12
N LEU A 148 27.53 22.70 4.62
CA LEU A 148 28.68 21.80 4.55
C LEU A 148 29.82 22.40 3.69
N ILE A 149 29.49 22.90 2.50
CA ILE A 149 30.44 23.54 1.59
C ILE A 149 31.05 24.78 2.25
N LYS A 150 30.24 25.59 2.96
CA LYS A 150 30.71 26.77 3.67
C LYS A 150 31.77 26.43 4.73
N LEU A 151 31.60 25.31 5.45
CA LEU A 151 32.50 24.90 6.53
C LEU A 151 33.77 24.20 6.04
N PHE A 152 33.66 23.37 5.01
CA PHE A 152 34.73 22.46 4.58
C PHE A 152 35.32 22.76 3.21
N GLY A 153 34.73 23.67 2.44
CA GLY A 153 35.16 23.98 1.07
C GLY A 153 34.56 23.03 0.05
N ARG A 154 34.28 23.55 -1.15
CA ARG A 154 33.62 22.78 -2.23
C ARG A 154 34.50 21.63 -2.73
N GLU A 155 35.81 21.81 -2.72
CA GLU A 155 36.82 20.84 -3.12
C GLU A 155 36.89 19.61 -2.20
N ASN A 156 36.30 19.70 -1.00
CA ASN A 156 36.23 18.60 -0.04
C ASN A 156 34.84 17.93 0.00
N VAL A 157 33.94 18.27 -0.93
CA VAL A 157 32.59 17.70 -1.02
C VAL A 157 32.36 17.12 -2.40
N LEU A 158 32.05 15.83 -2.48
CA LEU A 158 31.75 15.11 -3.73
C LEU A 158 30.29 14.68 -3.75
N GLY A 159 29.63 14.84 -4.90
CA GLY A 159 28.29 14.31 -5.12
C GLY A 159 28.31 12.85 -5.57
N PHE A 160 27.43 12.04 -4.97
CA PHE A 160 27.08 10.70 -5.44
C PHE A 160 25.59 10.62 -5.75
N ASP A 161 25.23 10.32 -6.99
CA ASP A 161 23.84 10.05 -7.36
C ASP A 161 23.64 8.55 -7.54
N LEU A 162 22.74 7.96 -6.75
CA LEU A 162 22.45 6.52 -6.81
C LEU A 162 21.95 6.08 -8.19
N GLY A 163 21.27 6.96 -8.94
CA GLY A 163 20.73 6.64 -10.26
C GLY A 163 21.82 6.52 -11.33
N THR A 164 22.65 7.56 -11.47
CA THR A 164 23.61 7.66 -12.56
C THR A 164 25.03 7.20 -12.20
N LYS A 165 25.48 7.39 -10.97
CA LYS A 165 26.88 7.12 -10.59
C LYS A 165 27.14 5.70 -10.11
N ARG A 166 26.11 4.93 -9.74
CA ARG A 166 26.24 3.54 -9.29
C ARG A 166 27.00 2.65 -10.28
N GLU A 167 26.79 2.84 -11.59
CA GLU A 167 27.52 2.12 -12.64
C GLU A 167 28.75 2.90 -13.15
N LYS A 168 28.67 4.24 -13.23
CA LYS A 168 29.75 5.07 -13.79
C LYS A 168 31.06 4.98 -13.01
N TRP A 169 31.02 4.91 -11.67
CA TRP A 169 32.23 4.86 -10.84
C TRP A 169 33.11 3.63 -11.05
N ARG A 170 32.63 2.59 -11.75
CA ARG A 170 33.48 1.48 -12.21
C ARG A 170 34.53 1.89 -13.25
N HIS A 171 34.25 2.97 -13.98
CA HIS A 171 34.94 3.35 -15.20
C HIS A 171 35.56 4.75 -15.14
N THR A 172 35.51 5.41 -13.99
CA THR A 172 36.06 6.76 -13.78
C THR A 172 37.12 6.74 -12.69
N THR A 173 38.05 7.70 -12.71
CA THR A 173 39.00 7.96 -11.62
C THR A 173 38.53 9.05 -10.66
N GLU A 174 37.29 9.52 -10.78
CA GLU A 174 36.77 10.69 -10.06
C GLU A 174 36.95 10.58 -8.53
N LEU A 175 36.69 9.39 -7.97
CA LEU A 175 36.82 9.17 -6.53
C LEU A 175 38.30 9.07 -6.11
N GLU A 176 39.11 8.39 -6.91
CA GLU A 176 40.55 8.27 -6.71
C GLU A 176 41.23 9.64 -6.74
N ASP A 177 40.92 10.46 -7.75
CA ASP A 177 41.41 11.83 -7.90
C ASP A 177 40.95 12.70 -6.72
N PHE A 178 39.66 12.58 -6.35
CA PHE A 178 39.10 13.29 -5.20
C PHE A 178 39.78 12.91 -3.89
N LEU A 179 40.19 11.66 -3.70
CA LEU A 179 40.85 11.18 -2.49
C LEU A 179 42.39 11.18 -2.57
N SER A 180 42.94 11.57 -3.72
CA SER A 180 44.36 11.50 -4.04
C SER A 180 44.95 10.10 -3.85
N ILE A 181 44.20 9.07 -4.29
CA ILE A 181 44.62 7.67 -4.30
C ILE A 181 45.25 7.36 -5.66
N SER A 182 46.44 6.77 -5.65
CA SER A 182 47.18 6.42 -6.89
C SER A 182 46.75 5.09 -7.52
N GLY A 183 46.11 4.22 -6.74
CA GLY A 183 45.56 2.94 -7.20
C GLY A 183 44.14 3.09 -7.73
N LYS A 184 43.44 1.95 -7.89
CA LYS A 184 42.06 1.92 -8.37
C LYS A 184 41.14 1.35 -7.30
N ILE A 185 40.03 2.02 -7.04
CA ILE A 185 39.01 1.55 -6.11
C ILE A 185 38.08 0.60 -6.87
N HIS A 186 37.88 -0.59 -6.32
CA HIS A 186 37.03 -1.61 -6.93
C HIS A 186 35.58 -1.47 -6.46
N PHE A 187 34.65 -1.42 -7.43
CA PHE A 187 33.20 -1.38 -7.21
C PHE A 187 32.49 -2.57 -7.85
N ASP A 188 31.75 -3.33 -7.05
CA ASP A 188 30.78 -4.35 -7.46
C ASP A 188 29.36 -3.76 -7.56
N SER A 189 28.94 -3.44 -8.79
CA SER A 189 27.60 -2.91 -9.06
C SER A 189 26.49 -3.96 -9.01
N GLY A 190 26.82 -5.26 -9.04
CA GLY A 190 25.84 -6.35 -8.97
C GLY A 190 25.28 -6.54 -7.57
N LYS A 191 25.99 -6.07 -6.54
CA LYS A 191 25.57 -6.16 -5.15
C LYS A 191 24.43 -5.20 -4.86
N VAL A 192 23.30 -5.73 -4.39
CA VAL A 192 22.19 -4.96 -3.82
C VAL A 192 22.33 -4.97 -2.31
N SER A 193 22.89 -3.91 -1.74
CA SER A 193 22.93 -3.71 -0.30
C SER A 193 21.55 -3.28 0.20
N ASN A 194 20.92 -4.12 1.03
CA ASN A 194 19.59 -3.91 1.64
C ASN A 194 18.43 -3.83 0.61
N PRO A 195 17.96 -4.98 0.08
CA PRO A 195 16.80 -5.01 -0.81
C PRO A 195 15.57 -4.38 -0.13
N GLY A 196 14.73 -3.71 -0.90
CA GLY A 196 13.57 -2.97 -0.40
C GLY A 196 12.52 -2.72 -1.47
N GLY A 197 11.60 -1.78 -1.20
CA GLY A 197 10.53 -1.42 -2.13
C GLY A 197 9.24 -2.22 -1.94
N TRP A 198 9.16 -3.01 -0.87
CA TRP A 198 7.94 -3.71 -0.48
C TRP A 198 7.34 -3.12 0.78
N ILE A 199 6.08 -3.49 1.01
CA ILE A 199 5.33 -3.20 2.23
C ILE A 199 5.05 -4.52 2.98
N PRO A 200 5.30 -4.59 4.29
CA PRO A 200 5.03 -5.81 5.06
C PRO A 200 3.55 -6.22 4.97
N ARG A 201 3.27 -7.51 5.12
CA ARG A 201 1.90 -8.03 5.21
C ARG A 201 1.72 -8.85 6.48
N ILE A 202 0.58 -8.66 7.12
CA ILE A 202 0.26 -9.28 8.42
C ILE A 202 -0.87 -10.29 8.20
N PHE A 203 -0.65 -11.52 8.66
CA PHE A 203 -1.61 -12.62 8.60
C PHE A 203 -1.79 -13.18 10.00
N TYR A 204 -3.03 -13.24 10.46
CA TYR A 204 -3.39 -13.85 11.74
C TYR A 204 -4.89 -14.15 11.75
N ASP A 205 -5.24 -15.34 12.21
CA ASP A 205 -6.61 -15.70 12.61
C ASP A 205 -6.49 -16.66 13.80
N ARG A 206 -7.24 -16.41 14.88
CA ARG A 206 -7.16 -17.21 16.10
C ARG A 206 -7.76 -18.61 15.93
N LYS A 207 -8.76 -18.77 15.07
CA LYS A 207 -9.63 -19.96 15.01
C LYS A 207 -9.44 -20.76 13.73
N ARG A 208 -9.06 -20.12 12.63
CA ARG A 208 -8.96 -20.74 11.30
C ARG A 208 -7.53 -20.79 10.84
N SER A 209 -7.21 -21.85 10.09
CA SER A 209 -5.98 -21.87 9.31
C SER A 209 -6.14 -20.90 8.13
N LEU A 210 -5.12 -20.10 7.85
CA LEU A 210 -5.10 -19.20 6.70
C LEU A 210 -4.25 -19.78 5.58
N GLU A 211 -4.60 -19.46 4.33
CA GLU A 211 -3.76 -19.74 3.18
C GLU A 211 -2.85 -18.54 2.91
N VAL A 212 -1.55 -18.80 2.76
CA VAL A 212 -0.54 -17.79 2.47
C VAL A 212 0.07 -18.11 1.12
N TYR A 213 -0.17 -17.23 0.16
CA TYR A 213 0.38 -17.33 -1.18
C TYR A 213 1.80 -16.75 -1.27
N ASP A 214 2.70 -17.48 -1.93
CA ASP A 214 4.03 -17.00 -2.26
C ASP A 214 4.57 -17.63 -3.56
N ARG A 215 4.73 -16.81 -4.62
CA ARG A 215 5.32 -17.22 -5.92
C ARG A 215 4.74 -18.50 -6.52
N GLY A 216 3.42 -18.63 -6.57
CA GLY A 216 2.75 -19.80 -7.13
C GLY A 216 2.58 -20.94 -6.13
N GLU A 217 3.11 -20.83 -4.92
CA GLU A 217 2.99 -21.85 -3.87
C GLU A 217 2.01 -21.39 -2.79
N VAL A 218 1.28 -22.34 -2.21
CA VAL A 218 0.28 -22.08 -1.16
C VAL A 218 0.70 -22.79 0.12
N TYR A 219 0.78 -22.01 1.20
CA TYR A 219 1.18 -22.50 2.52
C TYR A 219 0.04 -22.35 3.53
N ALA A 220 -0.09 -23.32 4.44
CA ALA A 220 -0.98 -23.25 5.58
C ALA A 220 -0.33 -22.44 6.70
N LEU A 221 -1.01 -21.40 7.18
CA LEU A 221 -0.71 -20.73 8.43
C LEU A 221 -1.68 -21.25 9.51
N PRO A 222 -1.19 -21.99 10.52
CA PRO A 222 -2.06 -22.55 11.55
C PRO A 222 -2.80 -21.48 12.36
N PRO A 223 -3.99 -21.80 12.92
CA PRO A 223 -4.70 -20.90 13.83
C PRO A 223 -3.82 -20.42 14.99
N GLY A 224 -4.04 -19.19 15.44
CA GLY A 224 -3.31 -18.58 16.56
C GLY A 224 -1.84 -18.26 16.26
N THR A 225 -1.39 -18.42 15.01
CA THR A 225 -0.03 -18.11 14.59
C THR A 225 -0.01 -16.79 13.83
N LEU A 226 0.79 -15.82 14.29
CA LEU A 226 1.04 -14.57 13.58
C LEU A 226 2.15 -14.80 12.54
N LEU A 227 1.87 -14.42 11.30
CA LEU A 227 2.87 -14.29 10.25
C LEU A 227 2.98 -12.82 9.85
N ILE A 228 4.20 -12.27 9.93
CA ILE A 228 4.56 -11.00 9.32
C ILE A 228 5.43 -11.32 8.11
N LYS A 229 4.86 -11.21 6.91
CA LYS A 229 5.57 -11.40 5.63
C LYS A 229 6.31 -10.11 5.31
N ASN A 230 7.65 -10.13 5.46
CA ASN A 230 8.50 -8.93 5.39
C ASN A 230 9.86 -9.21 4.71
N GLY A 231 9.85 -10.06 3.68
CA GLY A 231 11.07 -10.45 2.97
C GLY A 231 11.98 -11.28 3.86
N THR A 232 13.26 -10.94 3.90
CA THR A 232 14.26 -11.60 4.77
C THR A 232 13.93 -11.49 6.25
N ASP A 233 13.23 -10.43 6.64
CA ASP A 233 12.86 -10.13 8.03
C ASP A 233 11.46 -10.68 8.38
N SER A 234 10.98 -11.68 7.65
CA SER A 234 9.68 -12.29 7.93
C SER A 234 9.68 -13.00 9.29
N MET A 235 8.59 -12.85 10.04
CA MET A 235 8.42 -13.44 11.37
C MET A 235 7.25 -14.41 11.40
N LEU A 236 7.40 -15.49 12.16
CA LEU A 236 6.35 -16.48 12.41
C LEU A 236 6.32 -16.82 13.90
N LEU A 237 5.28 -16.38 14.59
CA LEU A 237 5.11 -16.46 16.04
C LEU A 237 3.85 -17.25 16.38
N LYS A 238 4.01 -18.38 17.06
CA LYS A 238 2.90 -19.23 17.52
C LYS A 238 2.26 -18.66 18.79
N ASP A 239 1.02 -19.04 19.03
CA ASP A 239 0.24 -18.66 20.22
C ASP A 239 0.23 -17.14 20.47
N PHE A 240 0.18 -16.37 19.38
CA PHE A 240 0.31 -14.92 19.45
C PHE A 240 -0.97 -14.28 20.00
N PRO A 241 -0.90 -13.27 20.89
CA PRO A 241 -2.10 -12.66 21.47
C PRO A 241 -2.99 -11.97 20.42
N GLU A 242 -4.26 -12.38 20.33
CA GLU A 242 -5.25 -11.82 19.39
C GLU A 242 -5.39 -10.30 19.51
N SER A 243 -5.41 -9.76 20.72
CA SER A 243 -5.51 -8.31 20.95
C SER A 243 -4.31 -7.52 20.40
N MET A 244 -3.12 -8.13 20.34
CA MET A 244 -1.94 -7.52 19.73
C MET A 244 -1.95 -7.68 18.21
N ALA A 245 -2.39 -8.84 17.70
CA ALA A 245 -2.55 -9.06 16.27
C ALA A 245 -3.58 -8.11 15.67
N ASP A 246 -4.70 -7.86 16.36
CA ASP A 246 -5.73 -6.92 15.92
C ASP A 246 -5.18 -5.50 15.81
N LYS A 247 -4.36 -5.04 16.77
CA LYS A 247 -3.72 -3.72 16.72
C LYS A 247 -2.77 -3.60 15.54
N LEU A 248 -1.97 -4.63 15.30
CA LEU A 248 -1.06 -4.70 14.16
C LEU A 248 -1.83 -4.64 12.83
N ILE A 249 -2.85 -5.48 12.68
CA ILE A 249 -3.68 -5.53 11.47
C ILE A 249 -4.36 -4.17 11.26
N LYS A 250 -4.95 -3.57 12.30
CA LYS A 250 -5.57 -2.23 12.23
C LYS A 250 -4.55 -1.17 11.82
N SER A 251 -3.35 -1.15 12.41
CA SER A 251 -2.28 -0.22 12.04
C SER A 251 -1.89 -0.38 10.56
N SER A 252 -1.79 -1.62 10.07
CA SER A 252 -1.41 -1.90 8.69
C SER A 252 -2.38 -1.38 7.63
N GLN A 253 -3.65 -1.13 7.99
CA GLN A 253 -4.64 -0.56 7.08
C GLN A 253 -4.35 0.91 6.72
N TYR A 254 -3.55 1.61 7.52
CA TYR A 254 -3.17 3.00 7.26
C TYR A 254 -1.91 3.14 6.41
N TRP A 255 -1.22 2.04 6.13
CA TRP A 255 0.03 2.06 5.38
C TRP A 255 -0.23 2.36 3.89
N SER A 256 0.50 3.34 3.36
CA SER A 256 0.47 3.77 1.97
C SER A 256 1.16 2.78 1.03
N MET A 257 0.35 2.00 0.30
CA MET A 257 0.78 1.14 -0.81
C MET A 257 1.31 1.91 -2.03
N GLU A 258 0.94 3.19 -2.12
CA GLU A 258 1.29 4.08 -3.23
C GLU A 258 1.55 5.50 -2.71
N PHE A 259 2.40 6.23 -3.41
CA PHE A 259 2.63 7.66 -3.23
C PHE A 259 2.59 8.39 -4.57
N ILE A 260 1.75 9.42 -4.68
CA ILE A 260 1.56 10.24 -5.89
C ILE A 260 2.10 11.65 -5.60
N PRO A 261 3.23 12.06 -6.19
CA PRO A 261 3.84 13.38 -5.92
C PRO A 261 2.92 14.56 -6.19
N ASP A 262 2.06 14.47 -7.22
CA ASP A 262 1.14 15.54 -7.61
C ASP A 262 0.13 15.90 -6.52
N GLU A 263 -0.15 14.99 -5.59
CA GLU A 263 -1.02 15.27 -4.44
C GLU A 263 -0.40 16.28 -3.44
N LEU A 264 0.90 16.56 -3.55
CA LEU A 264 1.56 17.62 -2.79
C LEU A 264 1.31 19.02 -3.35
N GLY A 265 0.67 19.15 -4.52
CA GLY A 265 0.43 20.44 -5.18
C GLY A 265 1.74 21.19 -5.44
N ASP A 266 1.75 22.50 -5.17
CA ASP A 266 2.89 23.39 -5.44
C ASP A 266 4.18 22.96 -4.71
N MET A 267 4.05 22.26 -3.57
CA MET A 267 5.21 21.75 -2.83
C MET A 267 6.00 20.69 -3.61
N SER A 268 5.35 19.96 -4.51
CA SER A 268 6.04 19.03 -5.42
C SER A 268 7.11 19.75 -6.23
N GLY A 269 6.79 20.93 -6.76
CA GLY A 269 7.72 21.79 -7.48
C GLY A 269 8.87 22.27 -6.60
N ALA A 270 8.57 22.80 -5.41
CA ALA A 270 9.59 23.30 -4.48
C ALA A 270 10.59 22.21 -4.04
N ILE A 271 10.09 20.99 -3.76
CA ILE A 271 10.94 19.83 -3.40
C ILE A 271 11.82 19.42 -4.60
N TRP A 272 11.27 19.48 -5.80
CA TRP A 272 12.00 19.16 -7.02
C TRP A 272 13.10 20.18 -7.30
N ASP A 273 12.81 21.47 -7.15
CA ASP A 273 13.76 22.56 -7.37
C ASP A 273 14.92 22.49 -6.35
N ASP A 274 14.63 22.26 -5.05
CA ASP A 274 15.67 22.02 -4.03
C ASP A 274 16.62 20.87 -4.42
N TYR A 275 16.06 19.78 -4.99
CA TYR A 275 16.85 18.66 -5.48
C TYR A 275 17.74 19.03 -6.67
N LEU A 276 17.22 19.74 -7.67
CA LEU A 276 17.99 20.18 -8.84
C LEU A 276 19.13 21.12 -8.44
N GLU A 277 18.85 22.08 -7.56
CA GLU A 277 19.85 23.02 -7.05
C GLU A 277 20.92 22.29 -6.21
N SER A 278 20.51 21.28 -5.43
CA SER A 278 21.44 20.41 -4.70
C SER A 278 22.37 19.62 -5.64
N MET A 279 21.84 19.13 -6.77
CA MET A 279 22.65 18.44 -7.78
C MET A 279 23.67 19.40 -8.41
N GLU A 280 23.26 20.62 -8.74
CA GLU A 280 24.13 21.65 -9.30
C GLU A 280 25.27 22.01 -8.34
N LEU A 281 24.96 22.27 -7.06
CA LEU A 281 25.95 22.53 -6.02
C LEU A 281 26.99 21.40 -5.93
N LEU A 282 26.57 20.15 -6.08
CA LEU A 282 27.43 18.97 -6.04
C LEU A 282 28.11 18.66 -7.38
N GLY A 283 27.92 19.47 -8.42
CA GLY A 283 28.48 19.24 -9.76
C GLY A 283 27.97 17.97 -10.42
N LEU A 284 26.77 17.52 -10.04
CA LEU A 284 26.14 16.33 -10.60
C LEU A 284 25.42 16.69 -11.90
N GLU A 285 25.37 15.71 -12.82
CA GLU A 285 24.67 15.87 -14.09
C GLU A 285 23.17 16.07 -13.85
N VAL A 286 22.67 17.29 -14.06
CA VAL A 286 21.26 17.61 -13.95
C VAL A 286 20.53 17.15 -15.21
N LYS A 287 20.12 15.89 -15.23
CA LYS A 287 19.02 15.47 -16.11
C LYS A 287 17.73 15.97 -15.46
N LYS A 288 16.76 16.47 -16.23
CA LYS A 288 15.38 16.67 -15.75
C LYS A 288 14.55 15.42 -16.07
N PRO A 289 14.68 14.29 -15.35
CA PRO A 289 13.65 13.27 -15.43
C PRO A 289 12.36 13.89 -14.89
N GLN A 290 11.22 13.62 -15.52
CA GLN A 290 9.96 13.94 -14.85
C GLN A 290 9.80 12.96 -13.68
N PRO A 291 9.30 13.41 -12.53
CA PRO A 291 8.96 12.50 -11.44
C PRO A 291 8.00 11.42 -11.96
N GLU A 292 8.08 10.22 -11.40
CA GLU A 292 7.09 9.19 -11.71
C GLU A 292 5.70 9.68 -11.29
N LYS A 293 4.68 9.29 -12.05
CA LYS A 293 3.28 9.62 -11.71
C LYS A 293 2.88 9.02 -10.36
N ALA A 294 3.41 7.85 -10.03
CA ALA A 294 3.16 7.18 -8.77
C ALA A 294 4.30 6.21 -8.44
N TYR A 295 4.66 6.15 -7.16
CA TYR A 295 5.59 5.17 -6.59
C TYR A 295 4.79 4.11 -5.85
N THR A 296 4.98 2.84 -6.20
CA THR A 296 4.19 1.73 -5.65
C THR A 296 5.07 0.70 -4.97
N ALA A 297 4.61 0.21 -3.82
CA ALA A 297 5.25 -0.91 -3.14
C ALA A 297 4.77 -2.24 -3.71
N HIS A 298 5.67 -3.20 -3.84
CA HIS A 298 5.30 -4.58 -4.14
C HIS A 298 5.04 -5.39 -2.86
N GLU A 299 4.44 -6.57 -2.99
CA GLU A 299 4.33 -7.51 -1.89
C GLU A 299 5.65 -8.28 -1.71
N PRO A 300 6.17 -8.41 -0.48
CA PRO A 300 7.37 -9.19 -0.24
C PRO A 300 7.13 -10.68 -0.48
N ASN A 301 8.22 -11.42 -0.68
CA ASN A 301 8.17 -12.87 -0.67
C ASN A 301 8.42 -13.42 0.75
N LEU A 302 7.97 -14.64 1.04
CA LEU A 302 8.38 -15.38 2.24
C LEU A 302 9.89 -15.68 2.20
N SER A 303 10.56 -15.55 3.34
CA SER A 303 11.95 -15.99 3.46
C SER A 303 12.05 -17.52 3.37
N PRO A 304 13.17 -18.08 2.90
CA PRO A 304 13.38 -19.53 2.85
C PRO A 304 13.13 -20.20 4.21
N THR A 305 13.62 -19.59 5.29
CA THR A 305 13.46 -20.10 6.67
C THR A 305 12.01 -20.14 7.13
N ILE A 306 11.16 -19.19 6.71
CA ILE A 306 9.73 -19.25 7.05
C ILE A 306 9.03 -20.31 6.21
N LYS A 307 9.39 -20.47 4.93
CA LYS A 307 8.81 -21.51 4.07
C LYS A 307 9.02 -22.92 4.64
N GLU A 308 10.21 -23.20 5.16
CA GLU A 308 10.52 -24.49 5.80
C GLU A 308 9.67 -24.77 7.06
N ARG A 309 9.13 -23.73 7.69
CA ARG A 309 8.35 -23.82 8.93
C ARG A 309 6.83 -23.82 8.70
N LEU A 310 6.39 -23.59 7.46
CA LEU A 310 4.98 -23.64 7.08
C LEU A 310 4.71 -24.92 6.29
N GLU A 311 3.52 -25.49 6.46
CA GLU A 311 3.10 -26.62 5.65
C GLU A 311 2.74 -26.13 4.26
N LYS A 312 3.42 -26.64 3.23
CA LYS A 312 3.04 -26.40 1.83
C LYS A 312 1.83 -27.28 1.52
N ILE A 313 0.69 -26.64 1.25
CA ILE A 313 -0.58 -27.33 0.93
C ILE A 313 -0.58 -27.76 -0.54
N SER A 314 -0.22 -26.84 -1.44
CA SER A 314 -0.32 -27.05 -2.89
C SER A 314 0.57 -26.07 -3.67
N SER A 315 0.49 -26.15 -5.00
CA SER A 315 0.95 -25.10 -5.91
C SER A 315 -0.22 -24.68 -6.80
N VAL A 316 -0.24 -23.42 -7.24
CA VAL A 316 -1.24 -22.89 -8.18
C VAL A 316 -1.26 -23.72 -9.46
N GLU A 317 -0.11 -24.17 -9.95
CA GLU A 317 -0.03 -25.04 -11.13
C GLU A 317 -0.71 -26.40 -10.87
N ASN A 318 -0.47 -27.02 -9.71
CA ASN A 318 -1.09 -28.28 -9.35
C ASN A 318 -2.59 -28.13 -9.13
N ASP A 319 -3.02 -27.06 -8.47
CA ASP A 319 -4.44 -26.78 -8.24
C ASP A 319 -5.16 -26.51 -9.55
N LEU A 320 -4.58 -25.69 -10.44
CA LEU A 320 -5.12 -25.44 -11.76
C LEU A 320 -5.10 -26.71 -12.62
N SER A 321 -4.03 -27.50 -12.60
CA SER A 321 -3.93 -28.78 -13.32
C SER A 321 -4.95 -29.79 -12.82
N HIS A 322 -5.13 -29.91 -11.50
CA HIS A 322 -6.16 -30.77 -10.91
C HIS A 322 -7.56 -30.30 -11.30
N ILE A 323 -7.87 -29.00 -11.17
CA ILE A 323 -9.15 -28.43 -11.61
C ILE A 323 -9.35 -28.68 -13.11
N TRP A 324 -8.31 -28.49 -13.92
CA TRP A 324 -8.41 -28.63 -15.36
C TRP A 324 -8.59 -30.08 -15.77
N THR A 325 -7.81 -31.02 -15.21
CA THR A 325 -7.89 -32.47 -15.49
C THR A 325 -9.17 -33.09 -14.97
N THR A 326 -9.57 -32.80 -13.72
CA THR A 326 -10.85 -33.31 -13.17
C THR A 326 -12.07 -32.79 -13.92
N ARG A 327 -12.01 -31.55 -14.44
CA ARG A 327 -13.09 -30.98 -15.27
C ARG A 327 -12.97 -31.31 -16.76
N SER A 328 -11.84 -31.84 -17.23
CA SER A 328 -11.63 -32.26 -18.62
C SER A 328 -11.60 -33.78 -18.81
N ASP A 329 -11.80 -34.56 -17.75
CA ASP A 329 -12.00 -36.01 -17.82
C ASP A 329 -13.33 -36.34 -18.52
N LYS A 330 -13.23 -36.35 -19.85
CA LYS A 330 -14.29 -36.67 -20.80
C LYS A 330 -14.90 -38.05 -20.52
N ALA A 331 -14.16 -38.98 -19.92
CA ALA A 331 -14.65 -40.32 -19.61
C ALA A 331 -15.57 -40.32 -18.39
N ALA A 332 -15.27 -39.52 -17.35
CA ALA A 332 -16.16 -39.32 -16.21
C ALA A 332 -17.44 -38.57 -16.61
N PHE A 333 -17.32 -37.53 -17.44
CA PHE A 333 -18.47 -36.80 -18.00
C PHE A 333 -19.34 -37.70 -18.88
N ASN A 334 -18.73 -38.54 -19.74
CA ASN A 334 -19.46 -39.48 -20.60
C ASN A 334 -20.09 -40.62 -19.80
N ALA A 335 -19.47 -41.13 -18.73
CA ALA A 335 -20.07 -42.17 -17.89
C ALA A 335 -21.30 -41.67 -17.10
N VAL A 336 -21.32 -40.38 -16.75
CA VAL A 336 -22.50 -39.70 -16.19
C VAL A 336 -23.55 -39.44 -17.28
N ALA A 337 -23.14 -39.00 -18.46
CA ALA A 337 -24.01 -38.79 -19.61
C ALA A 337 -24.66 -40.09 -20.12
N ASP A 338 -23.94 -41.22 -20.10
CA ASP A 338 -24.44 -42.55 -20.50
C ASP A 338 -25.41 -43.11 -19.45
N LYS A 339 -25.14 -42.89 -18.16
CA LYS A 339 -26.12 -43.18 -17.08
C LYS A 339 -27.37 -42.30 -17.16
N MET A 340 -27.25 -41.08 -17.70
CA MET A 340 -28.39 -40.21 -17.99
C MET A 340 -29.12 -40.62 -19.29
N ALA A 341 -28.42 -41.23 -20.26
CA ALA A 341 -29.00 -41.68 -21.53
C ALA A 341 -29.83 -42.98 -21.42
N ASP A 342 -29.54 -43.86 -20.45
CA ASP A 342 -30.27 -45.12 -20.22
C ASP A 342 -31.68 -44.93 -19.62
N ARG A 343 -32.07 -43.71 -19.25
CA ARG A 343 -33.45 -43.37 -18.87
C ARG A 343 -34.06 -42.46 -19.93
N HIS A 344 -34.56 -43.09 -21.00
CA HIS A 344 -35.41 -42.54 -22.07
C HIS A 344 -35.70 -41.04 -22.00
N PHE A 345 -34.84 -40.15 -22.54
CA PHE A 345 -35.23 -38.80 -23.01
C PHE A 345 -34.00 -38.09 -23.59
N ALA A 346 -33.88 -37.92 -24.93
CA ALA A 346 -33.06 -36.83 -25.52
C ALA A 346 -33.00 -36.74 -27.07
N GLY A 347 -33.55 -37.68 -27.86
CA GLY A 347 -33.40 -37.62 -29.32
C GLY A 347 -34.03 -36.38 -30.00
N GLY A 348 -35.09 -35.82 -29.42
CA GLY A 348 -35.86 -34.71 -30.01
C GLY A 348 -35.39 -33.30 -29.65
N ALA A 349 -34.62 -33.13 -28.57
CA ALA A 349 -34.27 -31.83 -28.03
C ALA A 349 -33.06 -31.19 -28.74
N VAL A 350 -32.03 -31.99 -28.98
CA VAL A 350 -30.78 -31.53 -29.63
C VAL A 350 -31.01 -31.10 -31.08
N ASN A 351 -31.87 -31.81 -31.81
CA ASN A 351 -32.24 -31.44 -33.18
C ASN A 351 -33.10 -30.17 -33.26
N ARG A 352 -33.83 -29.83 -32.18
CA ARG A 352 -34.67 -28.62 -32.10
C ARG A 352 -33.81 -27.37 -31.84
N ILE A 353 -32.80 -27.50 -30.99
CA ILE A 353 -31.81 -26.44 -30.71
C ILE A 353 -30.94 -26.16 -31.95
N ARG A 354 -30.50 -27.20 -32.67
CA ARG A 354 -29.67 -27.05 -33.89
C ARG A 354 -30.36 -26.37 -35.06
N ARG A 355 -31.69 -26.39 -35.10
CA ARG A 355 -32.50 -25.78 -36.16
C ARG A 355 -33.19 -24.50 -35.72
N SER A 356 -32.87 -24.00 -34.53
CA SER A 356 -33.43 -22.77 -33.97
C SER A 356 -32.62 -21.57 -34.42
N ASP A 357 -33.31 -20.47 -34.77
CA ASP A 357 -32.69 -19.18 -35.07
C ASP A 357 -32.13 -18.48 -33.81
N SER A 358 -32.52 -18.96 -32.61
CA SER A 358 -31.96 -18.57 -31.31
C SER A 358 -31.61 -19.82 -30.48
N PRO A 359 -30.47 -20.47 -30.77
CA PRO A 359 -30.10 -21.74 -30.15
C PRO A 359 -29.97 -21.67 -28.62
N LEU A 360 -29.62 -20.49 -28.10
CA LEU A 360 -29.39 -20.27 -26.68
C LEU A 360 -30.69 -20.24 -25.86
N GLU A 361 -31.75 -19.59 -26.36
CA GLU A 361 -33.05 -19.57 -25.69
C GLU A 361 -33.76 -20.92 -25.78
N THR A 362 -33.66 -21.59 -26.93
CA THR A 362 -34.24 -22.94 -27.10
C THR A 362 -33.53 -23.97 -26.21
N ALA A 363 -32.23 -23.79 -25.93
CA ALA A 363 -31.51 -24.62 -24.97
C ALA A 363 -31.94 -24.33 -23.53
N LEU A 364 -32.12 -23.07 -23.16
CA LEU A 364 -32.59 -22.65 -21.82
C LEU A 364 -34.01 -23.13 -21.53
N GLU A 365 -34.95 -23.04 -22.49
CA GLU A 365 -36.29 -23.62 -22.36
C GLU A 365 -36.29 -25.15 -22.23
N THR A 366 -35.35 -25.82 -22.91
CA THR A 366 -35.21 -27.27 -22.86
C THR A 366 -34.66 -27.72 -21.51
N VAL A 367 -33.68 -27.00 -20.96
CA VAL A 367 -33.06 -27.27 -19.66
C VAL A 367 -34.03 -26.98 -18.51
N ASN A 368 -34.82 -25.89 -18.60
CA ASN A 368 -35.83 -25.54 -17.60
C ASN A 368 -37.03 -26.52 -17.53
N ARG A 369 -37.16 -27.44 -18.49
CA ARG A 369 -38.23 -28.47 -18.48
C ARG A 369 -37.87 -29.76 -17.75
N PHE A 370 -36.62 -29.94 -17.30
CA PHE A 370 -36.20 -31.18 -16.64
C PHE A 370 -35.65 -30.92 -15.23
N ASP A 371 -36.43 -31.31 -14.21
CA ASP A 371 -36.18 -31.14 -12.77
C ASP A 371 -35.02 -31.97 -12.17
N TYR A 372 -34.02 -32.37 -12.94
CA TYR A 372 -32.95 -33.25 -12.47
C TYR A 372 -31.55 -32.76 -12.85
N LEU A 373 -31.10 -31.70 -12.18
CA LEU A 373 -29.67 -31.40 -11.97
C LEU A 373 -29.53 -30.76 -10.58
N PRO A 374 -28.73 -31.33 -9.65
CA PRO A 374 -28.49 -30.70 -8.35
C PRO A 374 -27.84 -29.32 -8.51
N GLN A 375 -28.41 -28.33 -7.82
CA GLN A 375 -28.18 -26.88 -7.99
C GLN A 375 -26.70 -26.43 -7.90
N ALA A 376 -25.82 -27.20 -7.28
CA ALA A 376 -24.42 -26.83 -7.04
C ALA A 376 -23.52 -26.96 -8.29
N GLU A 377 -23.83 -27.86 -9.23
CA GLU A 377 -22.98 -28.12 -10.40
C GLU A 377 -23.32 -27.22 -11.59
N ALA A 378 -24.57 -26.78 -11.71
CA ALA A 378 -24.99 -25.77 -12.70
C ALA A 378 -24.36 -24.39 -12.41
N SER A 379 -24.19 -24.03 -11.13
CA SER A 379 -23.56 -22.75 -10.74
C SER A 379 -22.07 -22.68 -11.09
N LEU A 380 -21.35 -23.81 -11.04
CA LEU A 380 -19.92 -23.87 -11.30
C LEU A 380 -19.59 -23.69 -12.81
N VAL A 381 -20.43 -24.25 -13.67
CA VAL A 381 -20.31 -24.12 -15.14
C VAL A 381 -20.70 -22.71 -15.61
N VAL A 382 -21.71 -22.11 -14.98
CA VAL A 382 -22.12 -20.74 -15.25
C VAL A 382 -21.09 -19.71 -14.75
N GLU A 383 -20.45 -19.94 -13.61
CA GLU A 383 -19.43 -19.04 -13.06
C GLU A 383 -18.13 -19.06 -13.88
N CYS A 384 -17.74 -20.23 -14.39
CA CYS A 384 -16.59 -20.37 -15.30
C CYS A 384 -16.82 -19.71 -16.67
N LEU A 385 -18.04 -19.71 -17.19
CA LEU A 385 -18.39 -19.02 -18.43
C LEU A 385 -18.59 -17.51 -18.22
N ARG A 386 -18.93 -17.07 -17.00
CA ARG A 386 -19.11 -15.64 -16.64
C ARG A 386 -17.82 -14.85 -16.55
N GLN A 387 -16.73 -15.44 -16.08
CA GLN A 387 -15.59 -14.63 -15.64
C GLN A 387 -14.54 -14.28 -16.69
N LYS A 388 -14.51 -14.89 -17.89
CA LYS A 388 -13.52 -14.62 -18.97
C LYS A 388 -12.12 -14.19 -18.47
N ASN A 389 -11.61 -14.79 -17.41
CA ASN A 389 -10.34 -14.39 -16.79
C ASN A 389 -9.19 -15.22 -17.36
N PHE A 390 -8.88 -14.96 -18.63
CA PHE A 390 -7.49 -14.93 -19.04
C PHE A 390 -6.97 -13.53 -18.75
N ASN A 391 -6.12 -13.42 -17.71
CA ASN A 391 -4.81 -12.74 -17.77
C ASN A 391 -4.49 -12.01 -16.46
N LEU A 392 -3.47 -12.50 -15.77
CA LEU A 392 -2.36 -11.63 -15.43
C LEU A 392 -1.52 -11.52 -16.71
N LEU A 393 -1.55 -10.39 -17.41
CA LEU A 393 -0.49 -9.91 -18.32
C LEU A 393 -0.86 -8.54 -18.92
N LEU A 394 -0.22 -7.51 -18.33
CA LEU A 394 0.35 -6.32 -18.98
C LEU A 394 -0.58 -5.30 -19.70
N GLN A 395 -0.45 -4.05 -19.23
CA GLN A 395 -0.64 -2.78 -19.96
C GLN A 395 -2.08 -2.30 -20.28
N GLY A 396 -2.72 -1.69 -19.29
CA GLY A 396 -3.21 -0.31 -19.43
C GLY A 396 -4.30 0.04 -20.46
N ARG A 397 -5.38 -0.74 -20.62
CA ARG A 397 -6.62 -0.28 -21.29
C ARG A 397 -7.87 -0.88 -20.63
N VAL A 398 -8.91 -0.07 -20.42
CA VAL A 398 -10.23 -0.52 -19.90
C VAL A 398 -11.15 -0.85 -21.08
N LEU A 399 -11.80 -2.02 -21.03
CA LEU A 399 -12.81 -2.47 -22.00
C LEU A 399 -14.22 -2.00 -21.58
N SER A 400 -15.03 -1.57 -22.56
CA SER A 400 -16.48 -1.39 -22.39
C SER A 400 -17.21 -2.67 -22.81
N PRO A 401 -18.18 -3.20 -22.03
CA PRO A 401 -18.81 -4.49 -22.33
C PRO A 401 -19.86 -4.44 -23.45
N VAL A 402 -20.29 -3.26 -23.92
CA VAL A 402 -21.56 -3.15 -24.64
C VAL A 402 -21.42 -2.96 -26.15
N ASN A 403 -20.24 -2.69 -26.73
CA ASN A 403 -20.16 -2.53 -28.20
C ASN A 403 -18.81 -2.77 -28.89
N ASN A 404 -17.87 -3.50 -28.27
CA ASN A 404 -16.62 -3.92 -28.92
C ASN A 404 -15.85 -2.79 -29.67
N ARG A 405 -15.87 -1.55 -29.16
CA ARG A 405 -15.03 -0.42 -29.61
C ARG A 405 -14.36 0.27 -28.42
N PHE A 406 -13.12 0.72 -28.63
CA PHE A 406 -12.35 1.52 -27.68
C PHE A 406 -13.05 2.86 -27.43
N LEU A 407 -13.22 3.25 -26.16
CA LEU A 407 -13.60 4.62 -25.80
C LEU A 407 -12.31 5.47 -25.73
N SER A 408 -12.33 6.63 -26.39
CA SER A 408 -11.23 7.60 -26.28
C SER A 408 -11.23 8.30 -24.92
N GLU A 409 -10.07 8.80 -24.50
CA GLU A 409 -9.88 9.53 -23.24
C GLU A 409 -10.87 10.71 -23.10
N ASP A 410 -11.19 11.40 -24.19
CA ASP A 410 -12.16 12.50 -24.22
C ASP A 410 -13.60 12.06 -23.93
N ARG A 411 -13.95 10.81 -24.25
CA ARG A 411 -15.28 10.23 -24.04
C ARG A 411 -15.45 9.72 -22.61
N VAL A 412 -14.37 9.30 -21.97
CA VAL A 412 -14.32 9.02 -20.53
C VAL A 412 -14.39 10.33 -19.74
N LYS A 413 -13.65 11.37 -20.16
CA LYS A 413 -13.73 12.71 -19.56
C LYS A 413 -15.14 13.32 -19.66
N SER A 414 -15.85 13.17 -20.76
CA SER A 414 -17.23 13.71 -20.89
C SER A 414 -18.28 12.96 -20.06
N LEU A 415 -18.02 11.70 -19.68
CA LEU A 415 -18.86 10.90 -18.78
C LEU A 415 -18.59 11.17 -17.29
N VAL A 416 -17.35 11.51 -16.93
CA VAL A 416 -16.88 11.69 -15.55
C VAL A 416 -16.91 13.17 -15.11
N MET A 417 -16.64 14.12 -16.00
CA MET A 417 -16.59 15.55 -15.65
C MET A 417 -17.89 16.16 -15.09
N PRO A 418 -19.11 15.72 -15.47
CA PRO A 418 -20.34 16.19 -14.83
C PRO A 418 -20.49 15.72 -13.37
N ILE A 419 -19.92 14.55 -13.04
CA ILE A 419 -19.92 13.96 -11.69
C ILE A 419 -19.02 14.77 -10.74
N ILE A 420 -17.89 15.27 -11.26
CA ILE A 420 -16.94 16.11 -10.53
C ILE A 420 -17.47 17.54 -10.31
N LYS A 421 -18.44 17.99 -11.13
CA LYS A 421 -19.00 19.36 -11.09
C LYS A 421 -20.35 19.50 -10.34
N GLY A 422 -20.79 18.48 -9.61
CA GLY A 422 -21.90 18.62 -8.64
C GLY A 422 -23.32 18.62 -9.23
N GLY A 423 -23.57 17.99 -10.38
CA GLY A 423 -24.94 17.82 -10.91
C GLY A 423 -25.65 16.59 -10.36
N GLU A 424 -26.95 16.70 -10.04
CA GLU A 424 -27.79 15.57 -9.60
C GLU A 424 -27.88 14.46 -10.68
N ILE A 425 -27.60 13.21 -10.29
CA ILE A 425 -27.67 12.03 -11.15
C ILE A 425 -28.99 11.28 -10.87
N SER A 426 -29.70 10.86 -11.93
CA SER A 426 -30.89 10.02 -11.78
C SER A 426 -30.55 8.60 -11.31
N VAL A 427 -31.42 8.01 -10.49
CA VAL A 427 -31.26 6.66 -9.92
C VAL A 427 -30.97 5.59 -11.00
N GLU A 428 -31.59 5.72 -12.17
CA GLU A 428 -31.39 4.81 -13.31
C GLU A 428 -29.96 4.84 -13.88
N LYS A 429 -29.31 6.02 -13.88
CA LYS A 429 -27.92 6.18 -14.35
C LYS A 429 -26.91 5.64 -13.35
N LEU A 430 -27.16 5.81 -12.05
CA LEU A 430 -26.35 5.23 -10.97
C LEU A 430 -26.40 3.70 -10.99
N ARG A 431 -27.58 3.12 -11.21
CA ARG A 431 -27.78 1.67 -11.32
C ARG A 431 -27.00 1.07 -12.50
N THR A 432 -27.02 1.76 -13.64
CA THR A 432 -26.27 1.37 -14.84
C THR A 432 -24.76 1.43 -14.60
N LEU A 433 -24.28 2.45 -13.87
CA LEU A 433 -22.85 2.63 -13.55
C LEU A 433 -22.36 1.57 -12.55
N ALA A 434 -23.11 1.31 -11.48
CA ALA A 434 -22.80 0.30 -10.47
C ALA A 434 -22.68 -1.12 -11.08
N HIS A 435 -23.55 -1.42 -12.05
CA HIS A 435 -23.53 -2.67 -12.82
C HIS A 435 -22.24 -2.85 -13.64
N HIS A 436 -21.67 -1.77 -14.18
CA HIS A 436 -20.51 -1.82 -15.08
C HIS A 436 -19.15 -1.76 -14.36
N VAL A 437 -19.10 -1.27 -13.11
CA VAL A 437 -17.84 -0.98 -12.38
C VAL A 437 -17.59 -1.95 -11.20
N GLY A 438 -18.53 -2.83 -10.88
CA GLY A 438 -18.33 -3.85 -9.84
C GLY A 438 -18.33 -3.31 -8.40
N LEU A 439 -19.13 -2.27 -8.12
CA LEU A 439 -19.29 -1.71 -6.77
C LEU A 439 -20.14 -2.65 -5.91
N SER A 440 -19.49 -3.38 -4.98
CA SER A 440 -20.13 -4.45 -4.18
C SER A 440 -21.24 -3.97 -3.24
N TYR A 441 -21.32 -2.67 -2.94
CA TYR A 441 -22.31 -2.08 -2.04
C TYR A 441 -22.95 -0.80 -2.62
N ALA A 442 -23.10 -0.71 -3.95
CA ALA A 442 -23.86 0.38 -4.54
C ALA A 442 -25.33 0.34 -4.08
N GLY A 443 -25.70 1.34 -3.29
CA GLY A 443 -27.05 1.54 -2.78
C GLY A 443 -27.13 2.92 -2.15
N ARG A 444 -28.28 3.28 -1.61
CA ARG A 444 -28.47 4.56 -0.94
C ARG A 444 -29.25 4.42 0.34
N LEU A 445 -28.99 5.33 1.27
CA LEU A 445 -29.80 5.53 2.46
C LEU A 445 -30.51 6.88 2.37
N THR A 446 -31.76 6.95 2.80
CA THR A 446 -32.47 8.21 3.02
C THR A 446 -33.10 8.25 4.40
N THR A 447 -33.26 9.46 4.95
CA THR A 447 -33.87 9.69 6.26
C THR A 447 -35.21 10.41 6.11
N PRO A 448 -36.36 9.74 6.21
CA PRO A 448 -37.67 10.40 6.07
C PRO A 448 -37.93 11.48 7.15
N SER A 449 -37.31 11.36 8.32
CA SER A 449 -37.41 12.37 9.39
C SER A 449 -36.15 12.35 10.26
N ILE A 450 -35.53 13.51 10.44
CA ILE A 450 -34.38 13.71 11.31
C ILE A 450 -34.55 15.05 12.05
N PRO A 451 -34.21 15.14 13.35
CA PRO A 451 -34.26 16.41 14.05
C PRO A 451 -33.28 17.42 13.43
N VAL A 452 -33.67 18.69 13.35
CA VAL A 452 -32.78 19.79 12.89
C VAL A 452 -31.83 20.27 13.99
N SER A 453 -32.07 19.85 15.23
CA SER A 453 -31.27 20.19 16.40
C SER A 453 -31.35 19.10 17.47
N MET A 454 -30.27 18.92 18.24
CA MET A 454 -30.19 18.01 19.38
C MET A 454 -29.54 18.73 20.58
N LYS A 455 -29.81 18.29 21.81
CA LYS A 455 -29.01 18.70 22.98
C LYS A 455 -27.70 17.92 23.01
N LYS A 456 -26.65 18.50 23.59
CA LYS A 456 -25.36 17.81 23.75
C LYS A 456 -25.54 16.45 24.45
N GLY A 457 -24.90 15.41 23.92
CA GLY A 457 -24.99 14.04 24.43
C GLY A 457 -26.37 13.37 24.32
N GLU A 458 -27.39 14.04 23.76
CA GLU A 458 -28.74 13.48 23.58
C GLU A 458 -28.71 12.28 22.63
N GLU A 459 -29.47 11.25 22.97
CA GLU A 459 -29.71 10.10 22.10
C GLU A 459 -31.13 10.17 21.52
N VAL A 460 -31.24 10.04 20.20
CA VAL A 460 -32.52 9.98 19.48
C VAL A 460 -32.58 8.73 18.62
N CYS A 461 -33.81 8.26 18.37
CA CYS A 461 -34.06 7.20 17.40
C CYS A 461 -34.67 7.81 16.13
N ILE A 462 -34.12 7.46 14.97
CA ILE A 462 -34.63 7.87 13.66
C ILE A 462 -34.99 6.66 12.81
N SER A 463 -35.82 6.89 11.80
CA SER A 463 -36.07 5.91 10.74
C SER A 463 -35.19 6.19 9.53
N VAL A 464 -34.71 5.14 8.88
CA VAL A 464 -33.97 5.20 7.62
C VAL A 464 -34.55 4.23 6.60
N ASP A 465 -34.49 4.60 5.32
CA ASP A 465 -34.80 3.73 4.19
C ASP A 465 -33.51 3.38 3.46
N ILE A 466 -33.29 2.09 3.22
CA ILE A 466 -32.10 1.56 2.56
C ILE A 466 -32.53 0.94 1.24
N GLU A 467 -31.96 1.43 0.15
CA GLU A 467 -32.20 0.88 -1.19
C GLU A 467 -30.92 0.22 -1.70
N ASN A 468 -30.99 -1.08 -1.96
CA ASN A 468 -29.91 -1.82 -2.62
C ASN A 468 -30.01 -1.65 -4.14
N LEU A 469 -28.99 -1.00 -4.72
CA LEU A 469 -28.88 -0.70 -6.15
C LEU A 469 -27.90 -1.63 -6.88
N THR A 470 -27.40 -2.69 -6.22
CA THR A 470 -26.51 -3.69 -6.83
C THR A 470 -27.30 -4.69 -7.70
N ASN A 471 -26.70 -5.85 -8.01
CA ASN A 471 -27.35 -6.96 -8.70
C ASN A 471 -27.49 -8.23 -7.84
N LYS A 472 -27.24 -8.11 -6.53
CA LYS A 472 -27.36 -9.20 -5.54
C LYS A 472 -27.96 -8.65 -4.25
N ASN A 473 -28.68 -9.48 -3.51
CA ASN A 473 -29.16 -9.11 -2.19
C ASN A 473 -27.99 -8.99 -1.20
N TRP A 474 -28.12 -8.13 -0.18
CA TRP A 474 -27.15 -8.07 0.90
C TRP A 474 -27.67 -8.86 2.09
N LEU A 475 -27.04 -10.01 2.35
CA LEU A 475 -27.35 -10.85 3.51
C LEU A 475 -26.81 -10.19 4.78
N PRO A 476 -27.52 -10.23 5.92
CA PRO A 476 -27.15 -9.54 7.15
C PRO A 476 -25.81 -9.99 7.76
N TYR A 477 -25.35 -11.22 7.47
CA TYR A 477 -24.19 -11.86 8.11
C TYR A 477 -23.09 -12.36 7.14
N ASP A 478 -23.14 -11.98 5.86
CA ASP A 478 -22.25 -12.53 4.83
C ASP A 478 -20.82 -11.94 4.87
N GLY A 479 -19.92 -12.55 5.64
CA GLY A 479 -18.56 -12.03 5.82
C GLY A 479 -18.47 -10.82 6.77
N GLY A 480 -19.54 -10.54 7.52
CA GLY A 480 -19.61 -9.49 8.53
C GLY A 480 -21.05 -9.14 8.87
N LYS A 481 -21.31 -8.62 10.07
CA LYS A 481 -22.65 -8.12 10.45
C LYS A 481 -22.90 -6.78 9.75
N LEU A 482 -24.07 -6.61 9.13
CA LEU A 482 -24.51 -5.31 8.63
C LEU A 482 -25.13 -4.48 9.75
N ASN A 483 -24.70 -3.22 9.83
CA ASN A 483 -25.26 -2.23 10.73
C ASN A 483 -25.50 -0.91 9.99
N VAL A 484 -26.56 -0.20 10.36
CA VAL A 484 -26.64 1.25 10.15
C VAL A 484 -25.82 1.93 11.25
N SER A 485 -25.03 2.93 10.88
CA SER A 485 -24.27 3.75 11.81
C SER A 485 -24.02 5.14 11.19
N TYR A 486 -23.12 5.92 11.75
CA TYR A 486 -22.94 7.31 11.34
C TYR A 486 -21.59 7.89 11.76
N HIS A 487 -21.25 9.01 11.11
CA HIS A 487 -20.12 9.88 11.42
C HIS A 487 -20.61 11.29 11.75
N TRP A 488 -19.95 11.97 12.68
CA TRP A 488 -20.13 13.40 12.91
C TRP A 488 -18.90 14.18 12.42
N TYR A 489 -19.16 15.28 11.73
CA TYR A 489 -18.17 16.25 11.27
C TYR A 489 -18.46 17.60 11.92
N ASP A 490 -17.43 18.30 12.36
CA ASP A 490 -17.58 19.66 12.89
C ASP A 490 -17.77 20.69 11.76
N SER A 491 -17.94 21.96 12.13
CA SER A 491 -18.14 23.06 11.19
C SER A 491 -16.97 23.32 10.22
N THR A 492 -15.79 22.74 10.48
CA THR A 492 -14.62 22.82 9.58
C THR A 492 -14.57 21.67 8.58
N GLY A 493 -15.45 20.67 8.74
CA GLY A 493 -15.47 19.44 7.96
C GLY A 493 -14.52 18.35 8.51
N ALA A 494 -13.93 18.56 9.69
CA ALA A 494 -13.12 17.54 10.35
C ALA A 494 -14.03 16.53 11.07
N VAL A 495 -13.66 15.24 11.04
CA VAL A 495 -14.41 14.18 11.73
C VAL A 495 -14.21 14.32 13.24
N CYS A 496 -15.30 14.52 13.98
CA CYS A 496 -15.27 14.53 15.44
C CYS A 496 -15.73 13.19 16.05
N ILE A 497 -16.61 12.45 15.38
CA ILE A 497 -16.98 11.08 15.75
C ILE A 497 -16.99 10.24 14.48
N PHE A 498 -16.02 9.33 14.34
CA PHE A 498 -15.92 8.40 13.20
C PHE A 498 -16.61 7.05 13.45
N ASP A 499 -17.02 6.78 14.69
CA ASP A 499 -17.53 5.47 15.06
C ASP A 499 -18.83 5.61 15.87
N GLY A 500 -19.92 5.90 15.16
CA GLY A 500 -21.25 6.07 15.75
C GLY A 500 -21.85 4.77 16.30
N LEU A 501 -22.97 4.89 17.02
CA LEU A 501 -23.69 3.73 17.54
C LEU A 501 -24.10 2.78 16.40
N ARG A 502 -24.04 1.46 16.68
CA ARG A 502 -24.48 0.42 15.74
C ARG A 502 -25.96 0.12 15.91
N THR A 503 -26.69 0.15 14.81
CA THR A 503 -28.04 -0.39 14.74
C THR A 503 -28.02 -1.61 13.81
N PRO A 504 -28.21 -2.84 14.33
CA PRO A 504 -28.11 -4.05 13.55
C PRO A 504 -29.20 -4.14 12.47
N ILE A 505 -28.80 -4.61 11.30
CA ILE A 505 -29.72 -5.01 10.23
C ILE A 505 -29.74 -6.55 10.26
N ASP A 506 -30.83 -7.12 10.76
CA ASP A 506 -30.98 -8.57 10.88
C ASP A 506 -31.78 -9.18 9.71
N GLU A 507 -32.28 -8.32 8.80
CA GLU A 507 -33.04 -8.70 7.60
C GLU A 507 -32.18 -8.57 6.33
N GLU A 508 -32.55 -9.32 5.30
CA GLU A 508 -31.91 -9.23 3.99
C GLU A 508 -32.28 -7.92 3.27
N VAL A 509 -31.26 -7.17 2.82
CA VAL A 509 -31.49 -5.97 1.99
C VAL A 509 -31.66 -6.41 0.53
N MET A 510 -32.90 -6.67 0.16
CA MET A 510 -33.26 -7.19 -1.17
C MET A 510 -33.01 -6.17 -2.29
N LEU A 511 -32.58 -6.68 -3.44
CA LEU A 511 -32.47 -5.90 -4.66
C LEU A 511 -33.84 -5.35 -5.09
N GLY A 512 -33.93 -4.02 -5.27
CA GLY A 512 -35.11 -3.37 -5.83
C GLY A 512 -36.29 -3.21 -4.86
N GLN A 513 -36.10 -3.56 -3.58
CA GLN A 513 -37.07 -3.33 -2.52
C GLN A 513 -36.41 -2.54 -1.39
N PRO A 514 -36.87 -1.31 -1.08
CA PRO A 514 -36.33 -0.56 0.05
C PRO A 514 -36.60 -1.26 1.39
N LEU A 515 -35.58 -1.37 2.23
CA LEU A 515 -35.69 -1.85 3.61
C LEU A 515 -35.76 -0.65 4.56
N ARG A 516 -36.80 -0.61 5.41
CA ARG A 516 -36.95 0.45 6.43
C ARG A 516 -36.47 -0.06 7.80
N ILE A 517 -35.56 0.69 8.43
CA ILE A 517 -35.10 0.46 9.80
C ILE A 517 -35.60 1.61 10.67
N SER A 518 -36.48 1.34 11.64
CA SER A 518 -37.22 2.39 12.37
C SER A 518 -36.56 2.91 13.65
N ASN A 519 -35.47 2.29 14.11
CA ASN A 519 -34.89 2.52 15.44
C ASN A 519 -33.37 2.78 15.39
N VAL A 520 -32.90 3.51 14.37
CA VAL A 520 -31.49 3.87 14.26
C VAL A 520 -31.14 4.87 15.37
N LYS A 521 -30.25 4.47 16.27
CA LYS A 521 -29.84 5.28 17.42
C LYS A 521 -28.73 6.25 17.03
N ILE A 522 -28.94 7.54 17.25
CA ILE A 522 -27.95 8.60 17.03
C ILE A 522 -27.68 9.31 18.36
N LYS A 523 -26.41 9.48 18.72
CA LYS A 523 -25.97 10.25 19.89
C LYS A 523 -25.30 11.54 19.43
N ALA A 524 -25.73 12.68 19.97
CA ALA A 524 -25.13 13.98 19.67
C ALA A 524 -23.73 14.13 20.32
N PRO A 525 -22.81 14.89 19.70
CA PRO A 525 -21.56 15.32 20.33
C PRO A 525 -21.76 16.00 21.69
N GLU A 526 -20.75 15.91 22.55
CA GLU A 526 -20.78 16.51 23.91
C GLU A 526 -20.54 18.04 23.91
N LEU A 527 -20.04 18.58 22.80
CA LEU A 527 -19.81 20.01 22.62
C LEU A 527 -20.93 20.63 21.78
N PRO A 528 -21.55 21.74 22.23
CA PRO A 528 -22.49 22.50 21.42
C PRO A 528 -21.80 23.10 20.19
N GLY A 529 -22.51 23.15 19.06
CA GLY A 529 -21.95 23.63 17.80
C GLY A 529 -22.78 23.28 16.58
N ALA A 530 -22.33 23.72 15.41
CA ALA A 530 -22.86 23.28 14.13
C ALA A 530 -22.09 22.04 13.66
N TYR A 531 -22.82 21.01 13.24
CA TYR A 531 -22.25 19.73 12.83
C TYR A 531 -22.93 19.21 11.57
N THR A 532 -22.20 18.38 10.84
CA THR A 532 -22.76 17.54 9.78
C THR A 532 -22.78 16.09 10.26
N LEU A 533 -23.96 15.48 10.26
CA LEU A 533 -24.16 14.06 10.51
C LEU A 533 -24.21 13.33 9.17
N GLU A 534 -23.36 12.33 8.98
CA GLU A 534 -23.39 11.41 7.85
C GLU A 534 -23.89 10.05 8.32
N ILE A 535 -25.10 9.66 7.91
CA ILE A 535 -25.68 8.36 8.22
C ILE A 535 -25.34 7.40 7.07
N THR A 536 -24.74 6.28 7.43
CA THR A 536 -24.21 5.29 6.48
C THR A 536 -24.39 3.88 7.02
N MET A 537 -23.82 2.90 6.33
CA MET A 537 -23.81 1.50 6.73
C MET A 537 -22.39 1.00 6.90
N VAL A 538 -22.22 -0.02 7.73
CA VAL A 538 -20.95 -0.72 7.93
C VAL A 538 -21.16 -2.22 7.90
N ARG A 539 -20.23 -2.91 7.26
CA ARG A 539 -20.06 -4.36 7.33
C ARG A 539 -18.93 -4.63 8.31
N GLU A 540 -19.26 -5.15 9.48
CA GLU A 540 -18.30 -5.40 10.55
C GLU A 540 -17.14 -6.27 10.06
N GLY A 541 -15.91 -5.85 10.32
CA GLY A 541 -14.70 -6.54 9.86
C GLY A 541 -14.38 -6.37 8.36
N VAL A 542 -15.18 -5.64 7.59
CA VAL A 542 -14.98 -5.46 6.14
C VAL A 542 -14.76 -3.99 5.76
N SER A 543 -15.79 -3.14 5.86
CA SER A 543 -15.69 -1.74 5.44
C SER A 543 -16.92 -0.94 5.84
N TRP A 544 -16.73 0.37 5.95
CA TRP A 544 -17.80 1.34 5.85
C TRP A 544 -18.28 1.44 4.39
N LEU A 545 -19.58 1.37 4.16
CA LEU A 545 -20.11 1.12 2.82
C LEU A 545 -20.00 2.34 1.90
N GLU A 546 -19.90 3.56 2.44
CA GLU A 546 -19.66 4.78 1.64
C GLU A 546 -18.32 4.71 0.88
N ARG A 547 -17.35 3.95 1.41
CA ARG A 547 -16.07 3.68 0.74
C ARG A 547 -16.16 2.60 -0.33
N LYS A 548 -17.31 1.94 -0.47
CA LYS A 548 -17.59 0.85 -1.40
C LYS A 548 -18.73 1.17 -2.37
N GLY A 549 -19.04 2.47 -2.53
CA GLY A 549 -20.02 2.98 -3.48
C GLY A 549 -21.43 3.17 -2.92
N PHE A 550 -21.62 3.03 -1.61
CA PHE A 550 -22.88 3.37 -0.96
C PHE A 550 -23.05 4.88 -0.84
N ILE A 551 -24.25 5.38 -1.12
CA ILE A 551 -24.60 6.78 -1.02
C ILE A 551 -25.18 7.01 0.38
N SER A 552 -24.36 7.59 1.25
CA SER A 552 -24.73 8.00 2.60
C SER A 552 -25.61 9.26 2.58
N GLU A 553 -26.39 9.46 3.64
CA GLU A 553 -27.21 10.67 3.81
C GLU A 553 -26.48 11.65 4.73
N LYS A 554 -26.27 12.89 4.28
CA LYS A 554 -25.67 13.96 5.10
C LYS A 554 -26.72 14.99 5.49
N LYS A 555 -26.70 15.39 6.77
CA LYS A 555 -27.60 16.40 7.34
C LYS A 555 -26.82 17.38 8.20
N GLU A 556 -27.12 18.66 8.06
CA GLU A 556 -26.63 19.68 8.97
C GLU A 556 -27.55 19.76 10.19
N LEU A 557 -26.96 19.72 11.38
CA LEU A 557 -27.67 19.82 12.66
C LEU A 557 -26.96 20.80 13.59
N ARG A 558 -27.75 21.42 14.48
CA ARG A 558 -27.20 22.19 15.61
C ARG A 558 -27.27 21.37 16.89
N VAL A 559 -26.16 21.30 17.60
CA VAL A 559 -26.09 20.77 18.96
C VAL A 559 -26.19 21.95 19.92
N SER A 560 -27.25 22.00 20.72
CA SER A 560 -27.46 23.00 21.76
C SER A 560 -26.89 22.56 23.10
N SER A 561 -26.60 23.54 23.96
CA SER A 561 -26.16 23.35 25.35
C SER A 561 -27.11 22.52 26.19
#